data_AF-A0A328BPF8-F1
#
_entry.id   AF-A0A328BPF8-F1
#
_cell.length_a   1.000
_cell.length_b   1.000
_cell.length_c   1.000
_cell.angle_alpha   90.00
_cell.angle_beta   90.00
_cell.angle_gamma   90.00
#
_symmetry.space_group_name_H-M   'P 1'
#
loop_
_entity.id
_entity.type
_entity.pdbx_description
1 polymer ?
#
loop_
_entity_poly.entity_id
_entity_poly.type
_entity_poly.pdbx_seq_one_letter_code
_entity_poly.pdbx_strand_id
1 'polypeptide(L)'
;MKTPSLLLLGAALSLTATSCADQPDVAPQPAPAPAATFTLARSFYYPGTTVFSGVSYPTADVRAHGHQNPAGLHLQFVTHDRREGVYLTVDRSALGPDLLGTYALRSATNSRNPALAGYGYNYRVTDGGTAGSYYASSFSELEGQVRISAYDAARHLISGSYEVRLPDVSDPTDSVRARANQLRCRVTLGGSFANLRVE
;
A
#
# COMPACT_ATOMS: atom_id res chain seq x y z
N MET A 1 -55.59 -1.13 88.07
CA MET A 1 -56.28 0.18 88.08
C MET A 1 -55.72 1.04 86.94
N LYS A 2 -56.59 1.80 86.25
CA LYS A 2 -56.30 2.97 85.38
C LYS A 2 -55.14 2.89 84.36
N THR A 3 -55.50 2.72 83.09
CA THR A 3 -54.96 3.50 81.95
C THR A 3 -55.18 5.01 82.17
N PRO A 4 -54.33 5.91 81.64
CA PRO A 4 -54.35 6.34 80.22
C PRO A 4 -52.95 6.28 79.55
N SER A 5 -52.72 6.26 78.23
CA SER A 5 -53.41 6.72 77.00
C SER A 5 -52.80 7.99 76.37
N LEU A 6 -52.79 8.01 75.02
CA LEU A 6 -52.18 8.97 74.07
C LEU A 6 -50.63 8.95 74.05
N LEU A 7 -49.91 9.32 72.97
CA LEU A 7 -50.32 9.86 71.65
C LEU A 7 -49.51 9.24 70.46
N LEU A 8 -49.03 10.05 69.48
CA LEU A 8 -48.41 9.70 68.19
C LEU A 8 -47.12 10.50 67.91
N LEU A 9 -46.21 9.93 67.09
CA LEU A 9 -45.66 10.42 65.78
C LEU A 9 -44.41 9.56 65.47
N GLY A 10 -44.10 9.10 64.25
CA GLY A 10 -44.75 9.29 62.96
C GLY A 10 -43.72 9.54 61.85
N ALA A 11 -43.17 8.49 61.23
CA ALA A 11 -42.46 8.56 59.94
C ALA A 11 -42.32 7.15 59.34
N ALA A 12 -42.90 6.93 58.16
CA ALA A 12 -42.70 5.73 57.36
C ALA A 12 -41.68 6.03 56.25
N LEU A 13 -40.93 5.01 55.81
CA LEU A 13 -40.53 4.88 54.40
C LEU A 13 -40.17 3.43 54.07
N SER A 14 -40.54 3.03 52.86
CA SER A 14 -40.77 1.64 52.47
C SER A 14 -39.53 0.92 51.96
N LEU A 15 -39.61 -0.42 51.94
CA LEU A 15 -38.65 -1.30 51.29
C LEU A 15 -38.61 -1.05 49.77
N THR A 16 -37.42 -1.20 49.17
CA THR A 16 -37.27 -1.98 47.93
C THR A 16 -35.93 -2.71 47.94
N ALA A 17 -35.96 -4.01 47.64
CA ALA A 17 -34.76 -4.74 47.24
C ALA A 17 -34.51 -4.50 45.75
N THR A 18 -33.23 -4.40 45.36
CA THR A 18 -32.83 -4.48 43.95
C THR A 18 -31.70 -5.51 43.80
N SER A 19 -31.80 -6.29 42.73
CA SER A 19 -30.99 -7.45 42.43
C SER A 19 -29.53 -7.09 42.13
N CYS A 20 -28.62 -8.01 42.45
CA CYS A 20 -27.37 -8.11 41.70
C CYS A 20 -27.72 -8.33 40.22
N ALA A 21 -27.35 -7.37 39.37
CA ALA A 21 -27.42 -7.54 37.93
C ALA A 21 -26.02 -7.95 37.45
N ASP A 22 -25.91 -9.08 36.78
CA ASP A 22 -24.69 -9.47 36.10
C ASP A 22 -24.28 -8.35 35.13
N GLN A 23 -23.07 -7.82 35.34
CA GLN A 23 -22.49 -6.85 34.44
C GLN A 23 -22.17 -7.61 33.14
N PRO A 24 -22.76 -7.23 31.99
CA PRO A 24 -22.53 -7.97 30.76
C PRO A 24 -21.04 -7.91 30.40
N ASP A 25 -20.46 -9.06 30.10
CA ASP A 25 -19.07 -9.16 29.62
C ASP A 25 -18.90 -8.22 28.42
N VAL A 26 -18.19 -7.11 28.66
CA VAL A 26 -17.75 -6.21 27.60
C VAL A 26 -16.67 -6.97 26.85
N ALA A 27 -17.08 -7.67 25.80
CA ALA A 27 -16.19 -8.42 24.92
C ALA A 27 -14.97 -7.55 24.57
N PRO A 28 -13.72 -8.01 24.80
CA PRO A 28 -12.54 -7.18 24.67
C PRO A 28 -12.50 -6.48 23.31
N GLN A 29 -12.50 -5.14 23.31
CA GLN A 29 -12.53 -4.39 22.06
C GLN A 29 -11.31 -4.78 21.21
N PRO A 30 -11.50 -5.18 19.93
CA PRO A 30 -10.40 -5.66 19.11
C PRO A 30 -9.27 -4.66 19.04
N ALA A 31 -8.03 -5.13 19.23
CA ALA A 31 -6.86 -4.28 19.16
C ALA A 31 -6.83 -3.52 17.82
N PRO A 32 -6.63 -2.18 17.83
CA PRO A 32 -6.74 -1.35 16.64
C PRO A 32 -5.83 -1.86 15.53
N ALA A 33 -6.28 -1.74 14.28
CA ALA A 33 -5.50 -2.17 13.14
C ALA A 33 -4.16 -1.40 13.11
N PRO A 34 -3.02 -2.08 12.92
CA PRO A 34 -1.72 -1.42 12.86
C PRO A 34 -1.69 -0.45 11.67
N ALA A 35 -1.04 0.71 11.86
CA ALA A 35 -1.00 1.75 10.84
C ALA A 35 -0.34 1.23 9.54
N ALA A 36 -0.94 1.57 8.41
CA ALA A 36 -0.35 1.31 7.10
C ALA A 36 0.86 2.22 6.89
N THR A 37 1.98 1.65 6.47
CA THR A 37 3.16 2.39 6.04
C THR A 37 3.60 1.90 4.68
N PHE A 38 4.16 2.79 3.88
CA PHE A 38 4.67 2.46 2.56
C PHE A 38 5.67 3.51 2.10
N THR A 39 6.58 3.09 1.22
CA THR A 39 7.61 3.94 0.62
C THR A 39 7.66 3.73 -0.89
N LEU A 40 8.11 4.77 -1.58
CA LEU A 40 8.48 4.70 -2.99
C LEU A 40 9.81 5.44 -3.13
N ALA A 41 10.83 4.79 -3.66
CA ALA A 41 12.11 5.38 -3.97
C ALA A 41 12.42 5.16 -5.45
N ARG A 42 13.15 6.10 -6.04
CA ARG A 42 13.65 6.04 -7.40
C ARG A 42 15.10 6.49 -7.43
N SER A 43 15.92 5.82 -8.23
CA SER A 43 17.19 6.32 -8.71
C SER A 43 17.28 6.29 -10.24
N PHE A 44 18.07 7.23 -10.77
CA PHE A 44 18.55 7.28 -12.13
C PHE A 44 20.07 7.20 -12.12
N TYR A 45 20.62 6.36 -13.01
CA TYR A 45 22.05 6.31 -13.31
C TYR A 45 22.25 6.47 -14.80
N TYR A 46 23.08 7.43 -15.22
CA TYR A 46 23.32 7.76 -16.62
C TYR A 46 24.70 7.22 -17.05
N PRO A 47 24.79 6.08 -17.78
CA PRO A 47 26.08 5.44 -18.04
C PRO A 47 27.06 6.32 -18.83
N GLY A 48 26.54 7.19 -19.72
CA GLY A 48 27.37 8.09 -20.54
C GLY A 48 28.00 9.26 -19.77
N THR A 49 27.55 9.57 -18.56
CA THR A 49 28.09 10.67 -17.73
C THR A 49 28.47 10.24 -16.31
N THR A 50 28.19 8.99 -15.94
CA THR A 50 28.27 8.43 -14.58
C THR A 50 27.44 9.17 -13.50
N VAL A 51 26.58 10.11 -13.90
CA VAL A 51 25.72 10.87 -12.99
C VAL A 51 24.71 9.93 -12.33
N PHE A 52 24.49 10.15 -11.03
CA PHE A 52 23.44 9.51 -10.24
C PHE A 52 22.50 10.58 -9.68
N SER A 53 21.20 10.28 -9.68
CA SER A 53 20.17 11.12 -9.05
C SER A 53 19.13 10.21 -8.39
N GLY A 54 18.51 10.64 -7.30
CA GLY A 54 17.50 9.83 -6.61
C GLY A 54 16.58 10.63 -5.71
N VAL A 55 15.42 10.04 -5.42
CA VAL A 55 14.39 10.59 -4.55
C VAL A 55 13.73 9.45 -3.77
N SER A 56 13.33 9.71 -2.53
CA SER A 56 12.53 8.80 -1.71
C SER A 56 11.33 9.55 -1.16
N TYR A 57 10.14 9.00 -1.39
CA TYR A 57 8.88 9.54 -0.92
C TYR A 57 8.43 8.74 0.32
N PRO A 58 8.24 9.40 1.47
CA PRO A 58 7.68 8.78 2.67
C PRO A 58 6.20 8.46 2.50
N THR A 59 5.62 7.75 3.47
CA THR A 59 4.19 7.39 3.51
C THR A 59 3.25 8.59 3.37
N ALA A 60 3.65 9.78 3.83
CA ALA A 60 2.84 11.00 3.69
C ALA A 60 2.71 11.50 2.23
N ASP A 61 3.66 11.15 1.36
CA ASP A 61 3.75 11.63 -0.03
C ASP A 61 3.32 10.58 -1.05
N VAL A 62 2.94 9.38 -0.60
CA VAL A 62 2.55 8.23 -1.44
C VAL A 62 1.09 7.86 -1.15
N ARG A 63 0.40 7.34 -2.16
CA ARG A 63 -0.86 6.62 -2.03
C ARG A 63 -0.60 5.18 -2.43
N ALA A 64 -0.87 4.26 -1.52
CA ALA A 64 -0.85 2.83 -1.78
C ALA A 64 -2.27 2.28 -1.89
N HIS A 65 -2.48 1.36 -2.82
CA HIS A 65 -3.72 0.59 -2.94
C HIS A 65 -3.39 -0.86 -3.29
N GLY A 66 -4.11 -1.80 -2.68
CA GLY A 66 -4.01 -3.23 -2.93
C GLY A 66 -5.39 -3.82 -3.14
N HIS A 67 -5.57 -4.63 -4.18
CA HIS A 67 -6.80 -5.39 -4.38
C HIS A 67 -6.52 -6.76 -5.01
N GLN A 68 -7.44 -7.70 -4.80
CA GLN A 68 -7.47 -9.00 -5.46
C GLN A 68 -8.64 -9.08 -6.44
N ASN A 69 -8.42 -9.79 -7.53
CA ASN A 69 -9.47 -10.19 -8.46
C ASN A 69 -9.10 -11.55 -9.08
N PRO A 70 -9.94 -12.16 -9.94
CA PRO A 70 -9.65 -13.48 -10.52
C PRO A 70 -8.32 -13.56 -11.30
N ALA A 71 -7.77 -12.43 -11.78
CA ALA A 71 -6.49 -12.41 -12.48
C ALA A 71 -5.29 -12.45 -11.52
N GLY A 72 -5.39 -11.88 -10.32
CA GLY A 72 -4.25 -11.80 -9.40
C GLY A 72 -4.39 -10.81 -8.25
N LEU A 73 -3.26 -10.59 -7.58
CA LEU A 73 -3.05 -9.51 -6.61
C LEU A 73 -2.48 -8.30 -7.34
N HIS A 74 -3.09 -7.13 -7.16
CA HIS A 74 -2.69 -5.88 -7.79
C HIS A 74 -2.27 -4.88 -6.71
N LEU A 75 -1.08 -4.30 -6.86
CA LEU A 75 -0.53 -3.28 -5.96
C LEU A 75 -0.20 -2.03 -6.76
N GLN A 76 -0.51 -0.87 -6.19
CA GLN A 76 -0.24 0.43 -6.77
C GLN A 76 0.41 1.34 -5.73
N PHE A 77 1.50 2.00 -6.10
CA PHE A 77 2.21 3.00 -5.30
C PHE A 77 2.41 4.26 -6.14
N VAL A 78 1.68 5.34 -5.84
CA VAL A 78 1.65 6.58 -6.65
C VAL A 78 1.88 7.79 -5.75
N THR A 79 2.68 8.76 -6.18
CA THR A 79 2.89 10.01 -5.42
C THR A 79 1.58 10.79 -5.26
N HIS A 80 1.43 11.57 -4.19
CA HIS A 80 0.20 12.30 -3.89
C HIS A 80 -0.20 13.31 -4.99
N ASP A 81 0.79 13.87 -5.69
CA ASP A 81 0.64 14.76 -6.85
C ASP A 81 0.39 14.01 -8.19
N ARG A 82 0.41 12.67 -8.17
CA ARG A 82 0.32 11.76 -9.33
C ARG A 82 1.43 11.96 -10.38
N ARG A 83 2.54 12.59 -10.00
CA ARG A 83 3.72 12.75 -10.87
C ARG A 83 4.37 11.41 -11.18
N GLU A 84 4.30 10.45 -10.28
CA GLU A 84 5.05 9.20 -10.39
C GLU A 84 4.28 8.01 -9.83
N GLY A 85 4.40 6.84 -10.46
CA GLY A 85 3.70 5.64 -10.02
C GLY A 85 4.34 4.33 -10.46
N VAL A 86 4.31 3.36 -9.55
CA VAL A 86 4.62 1.95 -9.79
C VAL A 86 3.35 1.11 -9.63
N TYR A 87 3.13 0.22 -10.59
CA TYR A 87 1.99 -0.68 -10.69
C TYR A 87 2.53 -2.09 -10.76
N LEU A 88 1.97 -3.01 -9.99
CA LEU A 88 2.43 -4.39 -9.88
C LEU A 88 1.23 -5.32 -9.89
N THR A 89 1.31 -6.41 -10.66
CA THR A 89 0.31 -7.48 -10.64
C THR A 89 1.03 -8.80 -10.44
N VAL A 90 0.55 -9.67 -9.55
CA VAL A 90 1.05 -11.05 -9.41
C VAL A 90 -0.07 -12.00 -9.85
N ASP A 91 0.21 -12.82 -10.87
CA ASP A 91 -0.76 -13.76 -11.46
C ASP A 91 -1.33 -14.72 -10.40
N ARG A 92 -2.66 -14.92 -10.41
CA ARG A 92 -3.38 -15.72 -9.39
C ARG A 92 -2.87 -17.15 -9.27
N SER A 93 -2.41 -17.76 -10.37
CA SER A 93 -1.86 -19.12 -10.41
C SER A 93 -0.49 -19.27 -9.75
N ALA A 94 0.22 -18.16 -9.52
CA ALA A 94 1.56 -18.15 -8.93
C ALA A 94 1.58 -17.68 -7.47
N LEU A 95 0.52 -17.03 -6.98
CA LEU A 95 0.39 -16.62 -5.59
C LEU A 95 0.53 -17.83 -4.66
N GLY A 96 1.46 -17.75 -3.70
CA GLY A 96 1.62 -18.76 -2.66
C GLY A 96 0.45 -18.77 -1.67
N PRO A 97 0.42 -19.77 -0.77
CA PRO A 97 -0.48 -19.78 0.39
C PRO A 97 -0.37 -18.45 1.13
N ASP A 98 -1.51 -17.90 1.57
CA ASP A 98 -1.58 -16.63 2.29
C ASP A 98 -0.90 -15.46 1.54
N LEU A 99 -0.90 -15.52 0.19
CA LEU A 99 -0.24 -14.56 -0.71
C LEU A 99 1.29 -14.49 -0.58
N LEU A 100 1.89 -15.26 0.33
CA LEU A 100 3.31 -15.18 0.69
C LEU A 100 4.21 -15.69 -0.44
N GLY A 101 5.29 -14.97 -0.72
CA GLY A 101 6.22 -15.38 -1.76
C GLY A 101 7.15 -14.27 -2.24
N THR A 102 8.03 -14.62 -3.17
CA THR A 102 8.82 -13.67 -3.96
C THR A 102 8.57 -13.97 -5.44
N TYR A 103 8.04 -12.98 -6.14
CA TYR A 103 7.51 -13.08 -7.49
C TYR A 103 8.38 -12.24 -8.42
N ALA A 104 9.21 -12.91 -9.22
CA ALA A 104 10.06 -12.24 -10.20
C ALA A 104 9.21 -11.50 -11.25
N LEU A 105 9.72 -10.36 -11.73
CA LEU A 105 9.04 -9.56 -12.75
C LEU A 105 9.21 -10.15 -14.16
N ARG A 106 8.14 -10.04 -14.94
CA ARG A 106 8.06 -10.34 -16.37
C ARG A 106 8.72 -9.21 -17.16
N SER A 107 9.47 -9.58 -18.18
CA SER A 107 10.10 -8.67 -19.14
C SER A 107 9.54 -8.93 -20.54
N ALA A 108 9.69 -7.99 -21.47
CA ALA A 108 9.30 -8.21 -22.86
C ALA A 108 10.07 -9.40 -23.49
N THR A 109 11.36 -9.60 -23.14
CA THR A 109 12.13 -10.80 -23.51
C THR A 109 11.85 -12.05 -22.68
N ASN A 110 11.27 -11.93 -21.48
CA ASN A 110 11.00 -13.06 -20.58
C ASN A 110 9.58 -13.04 -20.03
N SER A 111 8.68 -13.70 -20.77
CA SER A 111 7.25 -13.81 -20.49
C SER A 111 6.89 -14.84 -19.39
N ARG A 112 7.84 -15.64 -18.91
CA ARG A 112 7.56 -16.78 -18.00
C ARG A 112 7.37 -16.38 -16.54
N ASN A 113 7.88 -15.21 -16.15
CA ASN A 113 7.82 -14.76 -14.76
C ASN A 113 6.38 -14.33 -14.38
N PRO A 114 5.96 -14.53 -13.11
CA PRO A 114 4.56 -14.44 -12.70
C PRO A 114 4.06 -13.02 -12.35
N ALA A 115 4.96 -12.04 -12.19
CA ALA A 115 4.58 -10.69 -11.83
C ALA A 115 4.75 -9.71 -12.99
N LEU A 116 3.74 -8.90 -13.28
CA LEU A 116 3.83 -7.76 -14.18
C LEU A 116 4.22 -6.50 -13.39
N ALA A 117 4.98 -5.62 -14.03
CA ALA A 117 5.23 -4.27 -13.52
C ALA A 117 4.90 -3.21 -14.59
N GLY A 118 4.47 -2.06 -14.13
CA GLY A 118 4.32 -0.82 -14.89
C GLY A 118 4.94 0.34 -14.11
N TYR A 119 5.67 1.21 -14.82
CA TYR A 119 6.23 2.45 -14.28
C TYR A 119 5.75 3.63 -15.11
N GLY A 120 5.17 4.64 -14.45
CA GLY A 120 4.75 5.89 -15.08
C GLY A 120 5.40 7.10 -14.43
N TYR A 121 5.90 8.02 -15.25
CA TYR A 121 6.33 9.35 -14.84
C TYR A 121 5.63 10.42 -15.68
N ASN A 122 4.91 11.31 -15.02
CA ASN A 122 4.20 12.44 -15.61
C ASN A 122 4.99 13.73 -15.38
N TYR A 123 5.01 14.61 -16.39
CA TYR A 123 5.59 15.94 -16.32
C TYR A 123 4.64 16.98 -16.89
N ARG A 124 4.72 18.21 -16.38
CA ARG A 124 3.99 19.35 -16.95
C ARG A 124 4.71 19.82 -18.22
N VAL A 125 3.93 20.07 -19.26
CA VAL A 125 4.38 20.64 -20.54
C VAL A 125 3.92 22.09 -20.67
N THR A 126 2.72 22.38 -20.17
CA THR A 126 2.15 23.73 -20.03
C THR A 126 1.30 23.79 -18.76
N ASP A 127 0.75 24.96 -18.41
CA ASP A 127 -0.09 25.14 -17.21
C ASP A 127 -1.34 24.25 -17.18
N GLY A 128 -1.86 23.83 -18.34
CA GLY A 128 -2.98 22.89 -18.48
C GLY A 128 -2.62 21.54 -19.10
N GLY A 129 -1.36 21.34 -19.52
CA GLY A 129 -0.93 20.18 -20.30
C GLY A 129 0.03 19.29 -19.54
N THR A 130 -0.32 18.02 -19.35
CA THR A 130 0.59 16.98 -18.88
C THR A 130 0.95 16.03 -20.03
N ALA A 131 2.19 15.56 -20.00
CA ALA A 131 2.63 14.40 -20.76
C ALA A 131 3.35 13.44 -19.82
N GLY A 132 3.72 12.27 -20.31
CA GLY A 132 4.45 11.32 -19.50
C GLY A 132 5.17 10.26 -20.32
N SER A 133 5.96 9.49 -19.59
CA SER A 133 6.71 8.31 -20.00
C SER A 133 6.09 7.11 -19.27
N TYR A 134 5.84 6.03 -20.00
CA TYR A 134 5.26 4.80 -19.44
C TYR A 134 5.99 3.57 -19.97
N TYR A 135 6.31 2.66 -19.05
CA TYR A 135 7.06 1.43 -19.29
C TYR A 135 6.30 0.29 -18.64
N ALA A 136 6.22 -0.87 -19.29
CA ALA A 136 5.52 -2.03 -18.75
C ALA A 136 6.10 -3.36 -19.25
N SER A 137 5.91 -4.42 -18.47
CA SER A 137 6.37 -5.79 -18.77
C SER A 137 5.98 -6.34 -20.15
N SER A 138 4.99 -5.76 -20.82
CA SER A 138 4.54 -6.18 -22.14
C SER A 138 5.36 -5.61 -23.31
N PHE A 139 6.14 -4.54 -23.11
CA PHE A 139 6.90 -3.88 -24.17
C PHE A 139 8.24 -3.23 -23.72
N SER A 140 8.59 -3.33 -22.43
CA SER A 140 9.84 -2.81 -21.87
C SER A 140 10.67 -3.93 -21.27
N GLU A 141 11.99 -3.79 -21.32
CA GLU A 141 12.86 -4.65 -20.53
C GLU A 141 12.80 -4.25 -19.06
N LEU A 142 12.43 -5.20 -18.21
CA LEU A 142 12.23 -5.03 -16.77
C LEU A 142 12.87 -6.18 -15.98
N GLU A 143 13.57 -5.84 -14.91
CA GLU A 143 14.09 -6.78 -13.92
C GLU A 143 13.55 -6.42 -12.53
N GLY A 144 13.65 -7.35 -11.58
CA GLY A 144 13.26 -7.14 -10.19
C GLY A 144 12.19 -8.12 -9.73
N GLN A 145 11.49 -7.76 -8.64
CA GLN A 145 10.57 -8.67 -7.96
C GLN A 145 9.58 -7.95 -7.04
N VAL A 146 8.48 -8.63 -6.74
CA VAL A 146 7.55 -8.30 -5.65
C VAL A 146 7.67 -9.38 -4.57
N ARG A 147 7.90 -9.00 -3.32
CA ARG A 147 7.93 -9.92 -2.18
C ARG A 147 6.81 -9.60 -1.21
N ILE A 148 5.97 -10.58 -0.91
CA ILE A 148 5.00 -10.54 0.18
C ILE A 148 5.59 -11.35 1.33
N SER A 149 5.84 -10.69 2.46
CA SER A 149 6.52 -11.29 3.62
C SER A 149 5.60 -11.55 4.82
N ALA A 150 4.40 -10.96 4.84
CA ALA A 150 3.37 -11.26 5.83
C ALA A 150 1.97 -11.01 5.27
N TYR A 151 0.99 -11.77 5.77
CA TYR A 151 -0.44 -11.58 5.51
C TYR A 151 -1.22 -11.80 6.82
N ASP A 152 -2.03 -10.82 7.19
CA ASP A 152 -3.04 -10.91 8.25
C ASP A 152 -4.38 -11.24 7.56
N ALA A 153 -4.73 -12.52 7.56
CA ALA A 153 -5.98 -13.01 6.96
C ALA A 153 -7.24 -12.52 7.68
N ALA A 154 -7.17 -12.20 8.99
CA ALA A 154 -8.33 -11.71 9.73
C ALA A 154 -8.64 -10.24 9.40
N ARG A 155 -7.63 -9.46 9.02
CA ARG A 155 -7.77 -8.05 8.66
C ARG A 155 -7.64 -7.76 7.16
N HIS A 156 -7.25 -8.73 6.33
CA HIS A 156 -6.84 -8.60 4.92
C HIS A 156 -5.70 -7.59 4.73
N LEU A 157 -4.62 -7.73 5.49
CA LEU A 157 -3.46 -6.82 5.40
C LEU A 157 -2.21 -7.56 4.93
N ILE A 158 -1.50 -7.03 3.94
CA ILE A 158 -0.19 -7.54 3.49
C ILE A 158 0.96 -6.63 3.91
N SER A 159 2.14 -7.21 4.07
CA SER A 159 3.41 -6.49 4.22
C SER A 159 4.48 -7.10 3.30
N GLY A 160 5.41 -6.29 2.82
CA GLY A 160 6.36 -6.71 1.82
C GLY A 160 7.24 -5.59 1.25
N SER A 161 7.84 -5.88 0.10
CA SER A 161 8.76 -5.00 -0.62
C SER A 161 8.71 -5.26 -2.12
N TYR A 162 9.05 -4.25 -2.92
CA TYR A 162 9.18 -4.39 -4.37
C TYR A 162 10.45 -3.71 -4.87
N GLU A 163 10.95 -4.20 -6.01
CA GLU A 163 12.00 -3.55 -6.80
C GLU A 163 11.66 -3.73 -8.28
N VAL A 164 11.75 -2.65 -9.06
CA VAL A 164 11.58 -2.61 -10.52
C VAL A 164 12.80 -1.90 -11.10
N ARG A 165 13.55 -2.58 -11.97
CA ARG A 165 14.71 -2.02 -12.68
C ARG A 165 14.41 -1.94 -14.16
N LEU A 166 14.69 -0.78 -14.75
CA LEU A 166 14.72 -0.57 -16.19
C LEU A 166 16.19 -0.41 -16.59
N PRO A 167 16.84 -1.44 -17.14
CA PRO A 167 18.31 -1.50 -17.26
C PRO A 167 18.89 -0.60 -18.36
N ASP A 168 18.07 -0.18 -19.33
CA ASP A 168 18.39 0.84 -20.32
C ASP A 168 17.10 1.41 -20.93
N VAL A 169 16.73 2.63 -20.53
CA VAL A 169 15.57 3.36 -21.05
C VAL A 169 15.91 4.82 -21.31
N SER A 170 15.10 5.49 -22.14
CA SER A 170 15.14 6.95 -22.23
C SER A 170 14.76 7.56 -20.88
N ASP A 171 15.37 8.69 -20.53
CA ASP A 171 15.08 9.44 -19.30
C ASP A 171 13.56 9.70 -19.17
N PRO A 172 12.90 9.14 -18.14
CA PRO A 172 11.47 9.32 -17.93
C PRO A 172 11.04 10.78 -17.74
N THR A 173 11.97 11.63 -17.29
CA THR A 173 11.75 13.04 -16.93
C THR A 173 12.07 14.02 -18.05
N ASP A 174 12.71 13.57 -19.14
CA ASP A 174 12.97 14.40 -20.31
C ASP A 174 11.65 14.71 -21.03
N SER A 175 11.27 15.98 -21.02
CA SER A 175 10.04 16.45 -21.64
C SER A 175 10.13 16.56 -23.16
N VAL A 176 11.33 16.47 -23.74
CA VAL A 176 11.59 16.64 -25.17
C VAL A 176 11.42 15.32 -25.91
N ARG A 177 10.18 15.02 -26.30
CA ARG A 177 9.87 13.82 -27.10
C ARG A 177 10.61 13.81 -28.44
N ALA A 178 11.14 12.62 -28.79
CA ALA A 178 11.71 12.27 -30.10
C ALA A 178 12.88 13.15 -30.60
N ARG A 179 14.05 12.98 -29.98
CA ARG A 179 15.35 13.33 -30.59
C ARG A 179 16.21 12.07 -30.73
N ALA A 180 17.07 12.04 -31.75
CA ALA A 180 18.03 10.95 -31.96
C ALA A 180 19.01 10.74 -30.79
N ASN A 181 19.18 11.77 -29.94
CA ASN A 181 20.13 11.80 -28.84
C ASN A 181 19.43 11.93 -27.47
N GLN A 182 18.26 11.29 -27.28
CA GLN A 182 17.58 11.30 -25.97
C GLN A 182 18.47 10.63 -24.91
N LEU A 183 18.59 11.23 -23.73
CA LEU A 183 19.44 10.70 -22.65
C LEU A 183 18.96 9.31 -22.25
N ARG A 184 19.90 8.36 -22.19
CA ARG A 184 19.66 6.98 -21.73
C ARG A 184 20.10 6.83 -20.29
N CYS A 185 19.27 6.20 -19.48
CA CYS A 185 19.55 5.92 -18.08
C CYS A 185 19.09 4.52 -17.67
N ARG A 186 19.67 4.04 -16.57
CA ARG A 186 19.10 2.96 -15.76
C ARG A 186 18.18 3.59 -14.75
N VAL A 187 16.96 3.08 -14.63
CA VAL A 187 16.02 3.47 -13.58
C VAL A 187 15.91 2.31 -12.60
N THR A 188 16.00 2.59 -11.30
CA THR A 188 15.62 1.61 -10.26
C THR A 188 14.57 2.23 -9.38
N LEU A 189 13.42 1.58 -9.28
CA LEU A 189 12.34 1.91 -8.38
C LEU A 189 12.26 0.83 -7.32
N GLY A 190 11.91 1.20 -6.10
CA GLY A 190 11.70 0.23 -5.05
C GLY A 190 10.99 0.81 -3.85
N GLY A 191 10.53 -0.06 -2.96
CA GLY A 191 9.83 0.36 -1.77
C GLY A 191 9.47 -0.81 -0.87
N SER A 192 9.01 -0.46 0.32
CA SER A 192 8.41 -1.34 1.31
C SER A 192 6.97 -0.94 1.56
N PHE A 193 6.17 -1.88 2.04
CA PHE A 193 4.84 -1.63 2.55
C PHE A 193 4.58 -2.53 3.77
N ALA A 194 3.88 -1.99 4.76
CA ALA A 194 3.41 -2.73 5.91
C ALA A 194 1.94 -2.40 6.16
N ASN A 195 1.17 -3.42 6.53
CA ASN A 195 -0.27 -3.32 6.83
C ASN A 195 -1.09 -2.70 5.69
N LEU A 196 -0.69 -2.92 4.43
CA LEU A 196 -1.45 -2.49 3.26
C LEU A 196 -2.71 -3.36 3.15
N ARG A 197 -3.89 -2.74 3.20
CA ARG A 197 -5.16 -3.44 2.99
C ARG A 197 -5.23 -3.97 1.56
N VAL A 198 -5.72 -5.19 1.44
CA VAL A 198 -6.09 -5.82 0.17
C VAL A 198 -7.62 -5.97 0.15
N GLU A 199 -8.25 -5.36 -0.83
CA GLU A 199 -9.70 -5.43 -1.10
C GLU A 199 -10.06 -6.62 -2.00
#